data_AF-A0A838EZ54-F1
#
_entry.id   AF-A0A838EZ54-F1
#
_cell.length_a   1.000
_cell.length_b   1.000
_cell.length_c   1.000
_cell.angle_alpha   90.00
_cell.angle_beta   90.00
_cell.angle_gamma   90.00
#
_symmetry.space_group_name_H-M   'P 1'
#
loop_
_entity.id
_entity.type
_entity.pdbx_description
1 polymer ?
#
loop_
_entity_poly.entity_id
_entity_poly.type
_entity_poly.pdbx_seq_one_letter_code
_entity_poly.pdbx_strand_id
1 'polypeptide(L)'
;MTERQGPLYRFLGFIERLGNALPHPALLFLLLTAVVVAISGIVSAMGLSALHPVSGSVITPINLLSAEGLRYVLSEMVKSFTGFAPLGTVLVAMLGFSLAEKSGLLGTLLRLLVMKSPRALLVPAVLFAGVLSHT
;
A
#
# COMPACT_ATOMS: atom_id res chain seq x y z
N MET A 1 41.76 -3.88 -10.43
CA MET A 1 41.45 -2.50 -10.82
C MET A 1 40.37 -1.99 -9.88
N THR A 2 40.77 -1.30 -8.81
CA THR A 2 39.86 -0.82 -7.76
C THR A 2 39.67 0.66 -7.98
N GLU A 3 38.68 1.05 -8.78
CA GLU A 3 38.32 2.46 -8.92
C GLU A 3 37.92 3.01 -7.54
N ARG A 4 38.50 4.15 -7.16
CA ARG A 4 38.08 4.89 -5.98
C ARG A 4 36.66 5.40 -6.24
N GLN A 5 35.66 4.66 -5.77
CA GLN A 5 34.25 5.03 -5.91
C GLN A 5 34.01 6.43 -5.33
N GLY A 6 33.60 7.37 -6.18
CA GLY A 6 33.31 8.75 -5.82
C GLY A 6 32.17 8.87 -4.80
N PRO A 7 32.04 10.02 -4.12
CA PRO A 7 31.04 10.23 -3.07
C PRO A 7 29.60 9.97 -3.54
N LEU A 8 29.29 10.27 -4.81
CA LEU A 8 27.99 9.97 -5.43
C LEU A 8 27.70 8.47 -5.51
N TYR A 9 28.70 7.67 -5.86
CA TYR A 9 28.53 6.21 -5.98
C TYR A 9 28.31 5.57 -4.59
N ARG A 10 28.98 6.09 -3.56
CA ARG A 10 28.74 5.65 -2.17
C ARG A 10 27.34 6.01 -1.69
N PHE A 11 26.85 7.20 -2.05
CA PHE A 11 25.49 7.63 -1.74
C PHE A 11 24.44 6.76 -2.46
N LEU A 12 24.61 6.50 -3.75
CA LEU A 12 23.72 5.60 -4.50
C LEU A 12 23.75 4.18 -3.93
N GLY A 13 24.93 3.67 -3.56
CA GLY A 13 25.06 2.36 -2.91
C GLY A 13 24.40 2.30 -1.52
N PHE A 14 24.33 3.42 -0.80
CA PHE A 14 23.56 3.50 0.45
C PHE A 14 22.05 3.43 0.19
N ILE A 15 21.54 4.16 -0.79
CA ILE A 15 20.12 4.12 -1.19
C ILE A 15 19.73 2.72 -1.65
N GLU A 16 20.56 2.08 -2.49
CA GLU A 16 20.31 0.72 -2.99
C GLU A 16 20.20 -0.28 -1.84
N ARG A 17 21.12 -0.20 -0.87
CA ARG A 17 21.09 -1.07 0.32
C ARG A 17 19.84 -0.85 1.17
N LEU A 18 19.42 0.40 1.34
CA LEU A 18 18.18 0.73 2.06
C LEU A 18 16.94 0.22 1.32
N GLY A 19 16.87 0.40 0.01
CA GLY A 19 15.76 -0.07 -0.82
C GLY A 19 15.63 -1.59 -0.79
N ASN A 20 16.76 -2.30 -0.86
CA ASN A 20 16.78 -3.77 -0.83
C ASN A 20 16.59 -4.37 0.58
N ALA A 21 16.71 -3.57 1.64
CA ALA A 21 16.53 -4.03 3.01
C ALA A 21 15.05 -4.16 3.42
N LEU A 22 14.13 -3.52 2.68
CA LEU A 22 12.70 -3.60 2.97
C LEU A 22 12.16 -4.97 2.58
N PRO A 23 11.57 -5.73 3.53
CA PRO A 23 10.93 -7.00 3.21
C PRO A 23 9.71 -6.77 2.31
N HIS A 24 9.29 -7.82 1.61
CA HIS A 24 8.07 -7.80 0.81
C HIS A 24 6.90 -7.21 1.63
N PRO A 25 6.09 -6.28 1.09
CA PRO A 25 5.06 -5.57 1.86
C PRO A 25 4.12 -6.47 2.66
N ALA A 26 3.72 -7.62 2.10
CA ALA A 26 2.89 -8.59 2.82
C ALA A 26 3.55 -9.12 4.10
N LEU A 27 4.86 -9.39 4.07
CA LEU A 27 5.60 -9.85 5.25
C LEU A 27 5.78 -8.72 6.26
N LEU A 28 5.96 -7.49 5.80
CA LEU A 28 5.99 -6.31 6.66
C LEU A 28 4.69 -6.18 7.46
N PHE A 29 3.52 -6.27 6.81
CA PHE A 29 2.23 -6.22 7.50
C PHE A 29 2.02 -7.40 8.45
N LEU A 30 2.46 -8.60 8.08
CA LEU A 30 2.40 -9.78 8.96
C LEU A 30 3.23 -9.56 10.24
N LEU A 31 4.47 -9.07 10.09
CA LEU A 31 5.35 -8.75 11.22
C LEU A 31 4.75 -7.65 12.10
N LEU A 32 4.25 -6.57 11.51
CA LEU A 32 3.60 -5.50 12.28
C LEU A 32 2.38 -6.01 13.04
N THR A 33 1.57 -6.88 12.44
CA THR A 33 0.40 -7.49 13.09
C THR A 33 0.84 -8.35 14.27
N ALA A 34 1.86 -9.19 14.11
CA ALA A 34 2.41 -10.02 15.19
C ALA A 34 2.96 -9.15 16.33
N VAL A 35 3.66 -8.05 16.01
CA VAL A 35 4.16 -7.08 16.99
C VAL A 35 3.00 -6.42 17.75
N VAL A 36 1.93 -6.00 17.07
CA VAL A 36 0.75 -5.42 17.71
C VAL A 36 0.10 -6.43 18.67
N VAL A 37 -0.05 -7.69 18.26
CA VAL A 37 -0.59 -8.75 19.13
C VAL A 37 0.27 -8.92 20.39
N ALA A 38 1.60 -8.99 20.24
CA ALA A 38 2.52 -9.12 21.37
C ALA A 38 2.46 -7.90 22.31
N ILE A 39 2.52 -6.68 21.76
CA ILE A 39 2.46 -5.43 22.53
C ILE A 39 1.12 -5.31 23.25
N SER A 40 0.01 -5.71 22.63
CA SER A 40 -1.32 -5.66 23.26
C SER A 40 -1.38 -6.45 24.57
N GLY A 41 -0.70 -7.60 24.63
CA GLY A 41 -0.61 -8.40 25.85
C GLY A 41 0.23 -7.73 26.92
N ILE A 42 1.38 -7.17 26.56
CA ILE A 42 2.29 -6.48 27.50
C ILE A 42 1.61 -5.25 28.11
N VAL A 43 1.05 -4.38 27.27
CA VAL A 43 0.43 -3.12 27.69
C VAL A 43 -0.82 -3.36 28.54
N SER A 44 -1.61 -4.39 28.19
CA SER A 44 -2.76 -4.81 28.99
C SER A 44 -2.36 -5.39 30.35
N ALA A 45 -1.30 -6.20 30.41
CA ALA A 45 -0.79 -6.74 31.67
C ALA A 45 -0.25 -5.67 32.62
N MET A 46 0.28 -4.57 32.08
CA MET A 46 0.74 -3.41 32.86
C MET A 46 -0.41 -2.51 33.36
N GLY A 47 -1.65 -2.76 32.94
CA GLY A 47 -2.83 -1.99 33.39
C GLY A 47 -2.86 -0.55 32.90
N LEU A 48 -2.21 -0.23 31.77
CA LEU A 48 -2.22 1.13 31.23
C LEU A 48 -3.64 1.57 30.88
N SER A 49 -3.94 2.84 31.09
CA SER A 49 -5.18 3.46 30.65
C SER A 49 -4.93 4.91 30.24
N ALA A 50 -5.79 5.43 29.36
CA ALA A 50 -5.73 6.81 28.89
C ALA A 50 -7.13 7.41 28.83
N LEU A 51 -7.24 8.73 29.03
CA LEU A 51 -8.50 9.44 28.85
C LEU A 51 -8.70 9.77 27.37
N HIS A 52 -9.88 9.47 26.85
CA HIS A 52 -10.26 9.85 25.49
C HIS A 52 -10.38 11.39 25.42
N PRO A 53 -9.65 12.07 24.51
CA PRO A 53 -9.59 13.54 24.51
C PRO A 53 -10.92 14.21 24.16
N VAL A 54 -11.79 13.53 23.40
CA VAL A 54 -13.11 14.04 23.00
C VAL A 54 -14.24 13.64 23.97
N SER A 55 -14.40 12.35 24.27
CA SER A 55 -15.51 11.86 25.11
C SER A 55 -15.24 11.89 26.62
N GLY A 56 -13.99 12.05 27.05
CA GLY A 56 -13.59 11.98 28.46
C GLY A 56 -13.66 10.57 29.08
N SER A 57 -14.02 9.54 28.30
CA SER A 57 -14.09 8.16 28.79
C SER A 57 -12.69 7.54 28.93
N VAL A 58 -12.51 6.67 29.92
CA VAL A 58 -11.28 5.89 30.09
C VAL A 58 -11.19 4.82 28.99
N ILE A 59 -10.07 4.80 28.26
CA ILE A 59 -9.73 3.80 27.26
C ILE A 59 -8.76 2.81 27.90
N THR A 60 -9.06 1.52 27.75
CA THR A 60 -8.19 0.42 28.19
C THR A 60 -7.70 -0.39 26.99
N PRO A 61 -6.45 -0.88 27.01
CA PRO A 61 -5.89 -1.74 25.98
C PRO A 61 -6.56 -3.13 26.02
N ILE A 62 -6.90 -3.65 24.84
CA ILE A 62 -7.48 -4.98 24.67
C ILE A 62 -6.36 -6.00 24.46
N ASN A 63 -6.31 -7.06 25.26
CA ASN A 63 -5.33 -8.13 25.11
C ASN A 63 -5.73 -9.11 24.01
N LEU A 64 -5.05 -9.06 22.86
CA LEU A 64 -5.32 -9.94 21.73
C LEU A 64 -4.80 -11.37 21.90
N LEU A 65 -3.89 -11.62 22.86
CA LEU A 65 -3.40 -12.96 23.21
C LEU A 65 -4.35 -13.72 24.14
N SER A 66 -5.35 -13.04 24.71
CA SER A 66 -6.36 -13.69 25.55
C SER A 66 -7.31 -14.58 24.72
N ALA A 67 -8.03 -15.49 25.37
CA ALA A 67 -9.02 -16.33 24.69
C ALA A 67 -10.11 -15.49 23.98
N GLU A 68 -10.53 -14.38 24.60
CA GLU A 68 -11.49 -13.45 24.02
C GLU A 68 -10.89 -12.67 22.85
N GLY A 69 -9.64 -12.20 22.98
CA GLY A 69 -8.91 -11.51 21.92
C GLY A 69 -8.67 -12.40 20.70
N LEU A 70 -8.30 -13.66 20.90
CA LEU A 70 -8.12 -14.61 19.81
C LEU A 70 -9.46 -14.92 19.11
N ARG A 71 -10.54 -15.10 19.89
CA ARG A 71 -11.90 -15.26 19.35
C ARG A 71 -12.27 -14.04 18.50
N TYR A 72 -12.03 -12.83 18.99
CA TYR A 72 -12.29 -11.59 18.28
C TYR A 72 -11.53 -11.52 16.95
N VAL A 73 -10.23 -11.80 16.95
CA VAL A 73 -9.41 -11.80 15.74
C VAL A 73 -9.98 -12.81 14.74
N LEU A 74 -10.26 -14.03 15.16
CA LEU A 74 -10.78 -15.07 14.26
C LEU A 74 -12.18 -14.75 13.72
N SER A 75 -13.07 -14.17 14.53
CA SER A 75 -14.43 -13.86 14.11
C SER A 75 -14.51 -12.63 13.19
N GLU A 76 -13.71 -11.60 13.46
CA GLU A 76 -13.76 -10.34 12.71
C GLU A 76 -12.76 -10.30 11.54
N MET A 77 -11.87 -11.28 11.39
CA MET A 77 -10.82 -11.28 10.34
C MET A 77 -11.40 -11.07 8.93
N VAL A 78 -12.38 -11.89 8.55
CA VAL A 78 -12.99 -11.85 7.21
C VAL A 78 -13.72 -10.52 7.00
N LYS A 79 -14.46 -10.06 8.02
CA LYS A 79 -15.20 -8.80 7.98
C LYS A 79 -14.27 -7.59 7.90
N SER A 80 -13.12 -7.63 8.57
CA SER A 80 -12.10 -6.60 8.49
C SER A 80 -11.45 -6.56 7.09
N PHE A 81 -11.20 -7.72 6.50
CA PHE A 81 -10.68 -7.81 5.13
C PHE A 81 -11.68 -7.31 4.09
N THR A 82 -12.92 -7.81 4.12
CA THR A 82 -13.95 -7.44 3.14
C THR A 82 -14.52 -6.04 3.36
N GLY A 83 -14.54 -5.56 4.60
CA GLY A 83 -14.96 -4.22 4.98
C GLY A 83 -13.89 -3.14 4.78
N PHE A 84 -12.68 -3.52 4.35
CA PHE A 84 -11.65 -2.56 4.02
C PHE A 84 -12.09 -1.74 2.79
N ALA A 85 -12.45 -0.48 3.01
CA ALA A 85 -13.06 0.40 2.01
C ALA A 85 -12.35 0.43 0.64
N PRO A 86 -10.99 0.40 0.55
CA PRO A 86 -10.30 0.36 -0.74
C PRO A 86 -10.44 -0.96 -1.50
N LEU A 87 -10.66 -2.09 -0.82
CA LEU A 87 -10.63 -3.41 -1.46
C LEU A 87 -11.77 -3.56 -2.47
N GLY A 88 -13.01 -3.31 -2.03
CA GLY A 88 -14.18 -3.48 -2.90
C GLY A 88 -14.18 -2.51 -4.08
N THR A 89 -13.82 -1.24 -3.84
CA THR A 89 -13.82 -0.21 -4.88
C THR A 89 -12.78 -0.50 -5.96
N VAL A 90 -11.57 -0.91 -5.56
CA VAL A 90 -10.49 -1.28 -6.51
C VAL A 90 -10.87 -2.51 -7.32
N LEU A 91 -11.41 -3.57 -6.69
CA LEU A 91 -11.79 -4.79 -7.42
C LEU A 91 -12.86 -4.50 -8.48
N VAL A 92 -13.91 -3.74 -8.13
CA VAL A 92 -14.98 -3.37 -9.06
C VAL A 92 -14.43 -2.50 -10.20
N ALA A 93 -13.59 -1.51 -9.89
CA ALA A 93 -12.95 -0.67 -10.90
C ALA A 93 -12.05 -1.49 -11.84
N MET A 94 -11.29 -2.43 -11.29
CA MET A 94 -10.38 -3.29 -12.05
C MET A 94 -11.09 -4.25 -12.98
N LEU A 95 -12.30 -4.69 -12.68
CA LEU A 95 -13.11 -5.49 -13.60
C LEU A 95 -13.46 -4.71 -14.88
N GLY A 96 -13.95 -3.47 -14.75
CA GLY A 96 -14.26 -2.62 -15.89
C GLY A 96 -13.02 -2.22 -16.68
N PHE A 97 -11.96 -1.83 -15.98
CA PHE A 97 -10.66 -1.50 -16.58
C PHE A 97 -10.07 -2.70 -17.34
N SER A 98 -10.06 -3.90 -16.75
CA SER A 98 -9.53 -5.10 -17.38
C SER A 98 -10.26 -5.45 -18.68
N LEU A 99 -11.58 -5.23 -18.74
CA LEU A 99 -12.34 -5.43 -19.97
C LEU A 99 -11.93 -4.41 -21.05
N ALA A 100 -11.82 -3.13 -20.70
CA ALA A 100 -11.39 -2.09 -21.63
C ALA A 100 -9.95 -2.30 -22.13
N GLU A 101 -9.06 -2.78 -21.26
CA GLU A 101 -7.68 -3.08 -21.61
C GLU A 101 -7.57 -4.34 -22.49
N LYS A 102 -8.19 -5.45 -22.08
CA LYS A 102 -8.10 -6.73 -22.82
C LYS A 102 -8.82 -6.71 -24.17
N SER A 103 -9.83 -5.86 -24.35
CA SER A 103 -10.46 -5.62 -25.65
C SER A 103 -9.60 -4.76 -26.58
N GLY A 104 -8.52 -4.15 -26.08
CA GLY A 104 -7.65 -3.25 -26.85
C GLY A 104 -8.20 -1.84 -27.03
N LEU A 105 -9.30 -1.48 -26.34
CA LEU A 105 -9.92 -0.16 -26.43
C LEU A 105 -8.96 0.94 -25.96
N LEU A 106 -8.36 0.78 -24.78
CA LEU A 106 -7.46 1.78 -24.20
C LEU A 106 -6.20 1.99 -25.06
N GLY A 107 -5.55 0.90 -25.48
CA GLY A 107 -4.40 0.95 -26.38
C GLY A 107 -4.72 1.60 -27.73
N THR A 108 -5.90 1.33 -28.30
CA THR A 108 -6.34 1.95 -29.56
C THR A 108 -6.59 3.46 -29.40
N LEU A 109 -7.22 3.88 -28.30
CA LEU A 109 -7.45 5.30 -28.00
C LEU A 109 -6.14 6.07 -27.84
N LEU A 110 -5.18 5.52 -27.10
CA LEU A 110 -3.85 6.13 -26.94
C LEU A 110 -3.10 6.22 -28.27
N ARG A 111 -3.16 5.16 -29.09
CA ARG A 111 -2.54 5.17 -30.42
C ARG A 111 -3.17 6.22 -31.33
N LEU A 112 -4.50 6.32 -31.34
CA LEU A 112 -5.21 7.32 -32.13
C LEU A 112 -4.89 8.75 -31.67
N LEU A 113 -4.82 8.98 -30.37
CA LEU A 113 -4.45 10.28 -29.77
C LEU A 113 -3.11 10.77 -30.31
N VAL A 114 -2.09 9.91 -30.33
CA VAL A 114 -0.76 10.28 -30.84
C VAL A 114 -0.75 10.42 -32.37
N MET A 115 -1.32 9.45 -33.09
CA MET A 115 -1.27 9.42 -34.56
C MET A 115 -2.10 10.53 -35.23
N LYS A 116 -3.15 11.02 -34.57
CA LYS A 116 -4.01 12.10 -35.06
C LYS A 116 -3.58 13.48 -34.57
N SER A 117 -2.56 13.58 -33.71
CA SER A 117 -2.09 14.87 -33.20
C SER A 117 -1.33 15.66 -34.28
N PRO A 118 -1.62 16.96 -34.47
CA PRO A 118 -0.88 17.81 -35.40
C PRO A 118 0.55 18.03 -34.91
N ARG A 119 1.47 18.37 -35.84
CA ARG A 119 2.92 18.47 -35.56
C ARG A 119 3.27 19.33 -34.33
N ALA A 120 2.57 20.44 -34.14
CA ALA A 120 2.78 21.34 -33.00
C ALA A 120 2.40 20.72 -31.64
N LEU A 121 1.49 19.75 -31.61
CA LEU A 121 0.99 19.11 -30.39
C LEU A 121 1.56 17.71 -30.16
N LEU A 122 2.45 17.20 -31.03
CA LEU A 122 3.00 15.84 -30.87
C LEU A 122 3.71 15.64 -29.52
N VAL A 123 4.57 16.58 -29.13
CA VAL A 123 5.30 16.52 -27.85
C VAL A 123 4.34 16.50 -26.64
N PRO A 124 3.42 17.48 -26.48
CA PRO A 124 2.47 17.43 -25.37
C PRO A 124 1.50 16.24 -25.46
N ALA A 125 1.11 15.79 -26.66
CA ALA A 125 0.24 14.63 -26.82
C ALA A 125 0.92 13.32 -26.38
N VAL A 126 2.22 13.15 -26.66
CA VAL A 126 2.98 11.97 -26.20
C VAL A 126 3.17 12.00 -24.68
N LEU A 127 3.48 13.16 -24.09
CA LEU A 127 3.57 13.30 -22.63
C LEU A 127 2.22 12.98 -21.96
N PHE A 128 1.13 13.53 -22.50
CA PHE A 128 -0.21 13.31 -21.99
C PHE A 128 -0.63 11.84 -22.13
N ALA A 129 -0.38 11.23 -23.29
CA ALA A 129 -0.61 9.79 -23.50
C ALA A 129 0.21 8.94 -22.51
N GLY A 130 1.46 9.34 -22.22
CA GLY A 130 2.31 8.69 -21.23
C GLY A 130 1.72 8.71 -19.82
N VAL A 131 1.25 9.88 -19.36
CA VAL A 131 0.59 10.01 -18.05
C VAL A 131 -0.71 9.20 -17.99
N LEU A 132 -1.53 9.23 -19.05
CA LEU A 132 -2.76 8.44 -19.12
C LEU A 132 -2.52 6.94 -19.21
N SER A 133 -1.37 6.51 -19.75
CA SER A 133 -1.00 5.09 -19.87
C SER A 133 -0.42 4.50 -18.57
N HIS A 134 -0.31 5.30 -17.52
CA HIS A 134 0.14 4.80 -16.22
C HIS A 134 -0.89 3.82 -15.66
N THR A 135 -0.61 2.53 -15.84
CA THR A 135 -1.31 1.41 -15.22
C THR A 135 -0.92 1.24 -13.77
#